data_AF-A0A9N9S9F0-F1
#
_entry.id   AF-A0A9N9S9F0-F1
#
_cell.length_a   1.000
_cell.length_b   1.000
_cell.length_c   1.000
_cell.angle_alpha   90.00
_cell.angle_beta   90.00
_cell.angle_gamma   90.00
#
_symmetry.space_group_name_H-M   'P 1'
#
loop_
_entity.id
_entity.type
_entity.pdbx_description
1 polymer ?
#
loop_
_entity_poly.entity_id
_entity_poly.type
_entity_poly.pdbx_seq_one_letter_code
_entity_poly.pdbx_strand_id
1 'polypeptide(L)'
;MSIETPPLKTLTNRQIELIKCNWKGLNENPEESGQAIFYTFLLRHPEHKQRYAAFRNISLENLKDTTQIKRHCMKIMNVFGTVIDALGTENCKSIIFDAVADNADFHGKKGITKEHFNQIREILIEVVTGACTLDDEGQVAWSDLMDTMYHITFNVLNELRK
;
A
#
# COMPACT_ATOMS: atom_id res chain seq x y z
N MET A 1 15.96 -11.68 -13.75
CA MET A 1 16.13 -10.23 -13.99
C MET A 1 15.95 -9.52 -12.65
N SER A 2 16.76 -8.53 -12.33
CA SER A 2 16.60 -7.73 -11.10
C SER A 2 15.44 -6.76 -11.27
N ILE A 3 14.53 -6.71 -10.29
CA ILE A 3 13.44 -5.72 -10.28
C ILE A 3 14.04 -4.34 -9.99
N GLU A 4 13.90 -3.43 -10.95
CA GLU A 4 14.41 -2.07 -10.86
C GLU A 4 13.61 -1.21 -9.88
N THR A 5 14.27 -0.22 -9.30
CA THR A 5 13.61 0.79 -8.45
C THR A 5 12.87 1.78 -9.36
N PRO A 6 11.55 1.99 -9.19
CA PRO A 6 10.82 2.97 -10.00
C PRO A 6 11.34 4.39 -9.72
N PRO A 7 11.23 5.32 -10.67
CA PRO A 7 11.66 6.70 -10.47
C PRO A 7 10.77 7.42 -9.46
N LEU A 8 11.35 8.37 -8.70
CA LEU A 8 10.55 9.31 -7.91
C LEU A 8 9.68 10.17 -8.83
N LYS A 9 8.43 10.39 -8.44
CA LYS A 9 7.50 11.25 -9.17
C LYS A 9 7.23 12.51 -8.37
N THR A 10 7.01 13.61 -9.09
CA THR A 10 6.52 14.85 -8.51
C THR A 10 5.05 14.98 -8.88
N LEU A 11 4.18 14.93 -7.88
CA LEU A 11 2.75 15.09 -8.09
C LEU A 11 2.41 16.58 -8.29
N THR A 12 1.56 16.87 -9.27
CA THR A 12 0.98 18.21 -9.43
C THR A 12 -0.07 18.50 -8.36
N ASN A 13 -0.40 19.77 -8.14
CA ASN A 13 -1.48 20.14 -7.21
C ASN A 13 -2.81 19.47 -7.59
N ARG A 14 -3.10 19.36 -8.89
CA ARG A 14 -4.29 18.69 -9.40
C ARG A 14 -4.29 17.20 -9.07
N GLN A 15 -3.17 16.51 -9.28
CA GLN A 15 -3.02 15.10 -8.91
C GLN A 15 -3.20 14.90 -7.39
N ILE A 16 -2.64 15.79 -6.57
CA ILE A 16 -2.81 15.74 -5.11
C ILE A 16 -4.30 15.89 -4.72
N GLU A 17 -5.01 16.85 -5.31
CA GLU A 17 -6.44 17.03 -5.07
C GLU A 17 -7.26 15.80 -5.44
N LEU A 18 -6.98 15.18 -6.60
CA LEU A 18 -7.63 13.96 -7.05
C LEU A 18 -7.40 12.82 -6.04
N ILE A 19 -6.15 12.56 -5.69
CA ILE A 19 -5.78 11.52 -4.71
C ILE A 19 -6.52 11.73 -3.39
N LYS A 20 -6.51 12.95 -2.84
CA LYS A 20 -7.20 13.26 -1.57
C LYS A 20 -8.72 13.09 -1.69
N CYS A 21 -9.31 13.50 -2.81
CA CYS A 21 -10.74 13.36 -3.06
C CYS A 21 -11.14 11.88 -3.11
N ASN A 22 -10.41 11.04 -3.85
CA ASN A 22 -10.68 9.62 -3.96
C ASN A 22 -10.41 8.89 -2.64
N TRP A 23 -9.34 9.25 -1.95
CA TRP A 23 -8.99 8.67 -0.65
C TRP A 23 -10.09 8.89 0.39
N LYS A 24 -10.78 10.04 0.35
CA LYS A 24 -11.88 10.31 1.28
C LYS A 24 -12.92 9.21 1.27
N GLY A 25 -13.36 8.74 0.08
CA GLY A 25 -14.33 7.66 -0.03
C GLY A 25 -13.82 6.33 0.53
N LEU A 26 -12.57 5.97 0.22
CA LEU A 26 -11.92 4.78 0.79
C LEU A 26 -11.80 4.84 2.32
N ASN A 27 -11.59 6.05 2.86
CA ASN A 27 -11.39 6.28 4.28
C ASN A 27 -12.69 6.55 5.05
N GLU A 28 -13.86 6.55 4.40
CA GLU A 28 -15.16 6.56 5.08
C GLU A 28 -15.38 5.27 5.87
N ASN A 29 -14.96 4.13 5.30
CA ASN A 29 -15.00 2.80 5.95
C ASN A 29 -13.63 2.12 5.84
N PRO A 30 -12.60 2.59 6.59
CA PRO A 30 -11.22 2.12 6.41
C PRO A 30 -11.05 0.63 6.75
N GLU A 31 -11.84 0.09 7.67
CA GLU A 31 -11.80 -1.36 7.96
C GLU A 31 -12.22 -2.16 6.72
N GLU A 32 -13.31 -1.76 6.06
CA GLU A 32 -13.83 -2.44 4.87
C GLU A 32 -12.87 -2.31 3.69
N SER A 33 -12.39 -1.10 3.41
CA SER A 33 -11.40 -0.85 2.35
C SER A 33 -10.11 -1.63 2.57
N GLY A 34 -9.59 -1.66 3.80
CA GLY A 34 -8.42 -2.43 4.15
C GLY A 34 -8.66 -3.95 4.02
N GLN A 35 -9.85 -4.43 4.35
CA GLN A 35 -10.25 -5.81 4.11
C GLN A 35 -10.32 -6.10 2.61
N ALA A 36 -10.94 -5.25 1.79
CA ALA A 36 -11.01 -5.43 0.34
C ALA A 36 -9.61 -5.58 -0.28
N ILE A 37 -8.65 -4.74 0.11
CA ILE A 37 -7.24 -4.83 -0.32
C ILE A 37 -6.64 -6.16 0.11
N PHE A 38 -6.65 -6.45 1.41
CA PHE A 38 -5.87 -7.56 1.94
C PHE A 38 -6.49 -8.94 1.63
N TYR A 39 -7.82 -9.03 1.55
CA TYR A 39 -8.51 -10.24 1.12
C TYR A 39 -8.24 -10.54 -0.34
N THR A 40 -8.35 -9.54 -1.21
CA THR A 40 -8.05 -9.70 -2.63
C THR A 40 -6.60 -10.17 -2.81
N PHE A 41 -5.67 -9.63 -2.02
CA PHE A 41 -4.29 -10.09 -1.98
C PHE A 41 -4.15 -11.57 -1.59
N LEU A 42 -4.75 -11.99 -0.48
CA LEU A 42 -4.64 -13.39 -0.07
C LEU A 42 -5.42 -14.37 -0.97
N LEU A 43 -6.44 -13.90 -1.69
CA LEU A 43 -7.16 -14.70 -2.68
C LEU A 43 -6.32 -14.92 -3.94
N ARG A 44 -5.62 -13.89 -4.43
CA ARG A 44 -4.77 -13.99 -5.63
C ARG A 44 -3.41 -14.61 -5.36
N HIS A 45 -2.88 -14.41 -4.16
CA HIS A 45 -1.57 -14.86 -3.73
C HIS A 45 -1.66 -15.65 -2.41
N PRO A 46 -2.35 -16.80 -2.41
CA PRO A 46 -2.60 -17.59 -1.19
C PRO A 46 -1.32 -18.10 -0.52
N GLU A 47 -0.20 -18.18 -1.25
CA GLU A 47 1.12 -18.54 -0.72
C GLU A 47 1.59 -17.59 0.39
N HIS A 48 1.17 -16.31 0.38
CA HIS A 48 1.57 -15.35 1.42
C HIS A 48 0.89 -15.56 2.75
N LYS A 49 -0.27 -16.23 2.77
CA LYS A 49 -1.00 -16.52 4.01
C LYS A 49 -0.13 -17.24 5.05
N GLN A 50 0.78 -18.10 4.59
CA GLN A 50 1.68 -18.85 5.47
C GLN A 50 2.68 -17.96 6.23
N ARG A 51 2.94 -16.73 5.76
CA ARG A 51 3.82 -15.75 6.41
C ARG A 51 3.18 -15.13 7.65
N TYR A 52 1.86 -15.23 7.81
CA TYR A 52 1.12 -14.62 8.90
C TYR A 52 0.88 -15.62 10.03
N ALA A 53 1.86 -15.77 10.92
CA ALA A 53 1.79 -16.73 12.03
C ALA A 53 0.49 -16.67 12.85
N ALA A 54 -0.10 -15.48 13.00
CA ALA A 54 -1.34 -15.26 13.75
C ALA A 54 -2.58 -15.92 13.14
N PHE A 55 -2.58 -16.20 11.83
CA PHE A 55 -3.78 -16.70 11.14
C PHE A 55 -3.50 -17.64 9.95
N ARG A 56 -2.25 -18.07 9.76
CA ARG A 56 -1.86 -18.98 8.66
C ARG A 56 -2.67 -20.28 8.58
N ASN A 57 -3.25 -20.75 9.69
CA ASN A 57 -4.03 -21.99 9.77
C ASN A 57 -5.56 -21.78 9.74
N ILE A 58 -6.04 -20.54 9.67
CA ILE A 58 -7.49 -20.22 9.61
C ILE A 58 -7.89 -20.12 8.14
N SER A 59 -9.02 -20.69 7.69
CA SER A 59 -9.46 -20.50 6.29
C SER A 59 -9.76 -19.02 6.01
N LEU A 60 -9.63 -18.56 4.74
CA LEU A 60 -9.91 -17.17 4.40
C LEU A 60 -11.35 -16.77 4.75
N GLU A 61 -12.31 -17.67 4.51
CA GLU A 61 -13.73 -17.48 4.88
C GLU A 61 -13.91 -17.18 6.37
N ASN A 62 -13.23 -17.92 7.24
CA ASN A 62 -13.32 -17.77 8.69
C ASN A 62 -12.45 -16.62 9.23
N LEU A 63 -11.61 -16.04 8.39
CA LEU A 63 -10.66 -15.02 8.82
C LEU A 63 -11.28 -13.62 8.85
N LYS A 64 -12.32 -13.35 8.05
CA LYS A 64 -12.85 -11.99 7.74
C LYS A 64 -13.27 -11.21 8.97
N ASP A 65 -13.79 -11.91 9.96
CA ASP A 65 -14.33 -11.31 11.17
C ASP A 65 -13.35 -11.34 12.36
N THR A 66 -12.12 -11.82 12.15
CA THR A 66 -11.14 -11.93 13.25
C THR A 66 -10.47 -10.60 13.59
N THR A 67 -10.24 -10.34 14.87
CA THR A 67 -9.53 -9.14 15.34
C THR A 67 -8.10 -9.05 14.79
N GLN A 68 -7.46 -10.18 14.47
CA GLN A 68 -6.11 -10.23 13.93
C GLN A 68 -6.05 -9.62 12.53
N ILE A 69 -6.96 -10.01 11.62
CA ILE A 69 -6.95 -9.45 10.26
C ILE A 69 -7.44 -8.01 10.24
N LYS A 70 -8.48 -7.66 11.00
CA LYS A 70 -8.98 -6.28 11.11
C LYS A 70 -7.87 -5.32 11.51
N ARG A 71 -7.05 -5.69 12.50
CA ARG A 71 -5.88 -4.90 12.90
C ARG A 71 -4.81 -4.79 11.80
N HIS A 72 -4.62 -5.82 10.98
CA HIS A 72 -3.67 -5.73 9.86
C HIS A 72 -4.21 -4.82 8.76
N CYS A 73 -5.48 -4.96 8.38
CA CYS A 73 -6.17 -4.11 7.42
C CYS A 73 -6.09 -2.63 7.82
N MET A 74 -6.33 -2.30 9.08
CA MET A 74 -6.21 -0.93 9.58
C MET A 74 -4.78 -0.38 9.49
N LYS A 75 -3.75 -1.22 9.69
CA LYS A 75 -2.36 -0.78 9.52
C LYS A 75 -2.03 -0.41 8.08
N ILE A 76 -2.58 -1.14 7.11
CA ILE A 76 -2.45 -0.80 5.69
C ILE A 76 -3.04 0.59 5.46
N MET A 77 -4.30 0.81 5.87
CA MET A 77 -4.96 2.10 5.72
C MET A 77 -4.23 3.26 6.40
N ASN A 78 -3.66 3.03 7.59
CA ASN A 78 -2.94 4.08 8.33
C ASN A 78 -1.66 4.54 7.62
N VAL A 79 -0.92 3.62 6.97
CA VAL A 79 0.28 3.99 6.19
C VAL A 79 -0.12 4.87 5.02
N PHE A 80 -1.14 4.46 4.24
CA PHE A 80 -1.64 5.26 3.12
C PHE A 80 -2.21 6.61 3.59
N GLY A 81 -2.99 6.62 4.68
CA GLY A 81 -3.53 7.84 5.26
C GLY A 81 -2.44 8.83 5.64
N THR A 82 -1.38 8.36 6.30
CA THR A 82 -0.23 9.20 6.68
C THR A 82 0.45 9.81 5.45
N VAL A 83 0.67 9.01 4.40
CA VAL A 83 1.27 9.47 3.14
C VAL A 83 0.37 10.51 2.46
N ILE A 84 -0.93 10.26 2.38
CA ILE A 84 -1.89 11.10 1.66
C ILE A 84 -2.15 12.42 2.40
N ASP A 85 -2.24 12.38 3.72
CA ASP A 85 -2.40 13.57 4.56
C ASP A 85 -1.19 14.51 4.44
N ALA A 86 0.02 13.94 4.27
CA ALA A 86 1.24 14.69 4.08
C ALA A 86 1.32 15.41 2.71
N LEU A 87 0.59 14.95 1.69
CA LEU A 87 0.65 15.54 0.36
C LEU A 87 0.28 17.03 0.37
N GLY A 88 1.13 17.85 -0.25
CA GLY A 88 0.95 19.31 -0.32
C GLY A 88 1.31 20.08 0.96
N THR A 89 1.81 19.40 2.00
CA THR A 89 2.32 20.06 3.21
C THR A 89 3.81 20.40 3.07
N GLU A 90 4.31 21.33 3.90
CA GLU A 90 5.73 21.71 3.93
C GLU A 90 6.65 20.51 4.24
N ASN A 91 6.22 19.63 5.14
CA ASN A 91 6.96 18.43 5.57
C ASN A 91 6.62 17.17 4.76
N CYS A 92 5.97 17.31 3.60
CA CYS A 92 5.49 16.20 2.76
C CYS A 92 6.56 15.12 2.55
N LYS A 93 7.77 15.51 2.15
CA LYS A 93 8.84 14.56 1.79
C LYS A 93 9.34 13.75 2.99
N SER A 94 9.54 14.38 4.15
CA SER A 94 10.04 13.68 5.34
C SER A 94 9.00 12.73 5.90
N ILE A 95 7.74 13.17 6.03
CA ILE A 95 6.64 12.33 6.54
C ILE A 95 6.43 11.10 5.65
N ILE A 96 6.43 11.28 4.32
CA ILE A 96 6.29 10.16 3.38
C ILE A 96 7.50 9.23 3.47
N PHE A 97 8.72 9.77 3.53
CA PHE A 97 9.92 8.96 3.67
C PHE A 97 9.88 8.10 4.94
N ASP A 98 9.64 8.71 6.10
CA ASP A 98 9.65 8.01 7.38
C ASP A 98 8.59 6.90 7.41
N ALA A 99 7.34 7.21 7.05
CA ALA A 99 6.25 6.24 7.07
C ALA A 99 6.49 5.05 6.12
N VAL A 100 6.99 5.32 4.91
CA VAL A 100 7.23 4.28 3.90
C VAL A 100 8.50 3.49 4.21
N ALA A 101 9.57 4.14 4.67
CA ALA A 101 10.81 3.50 5.04
C ALA A 101 10.65 2.56 6.24
N ASP A 102 9.95 3.00 7.29
CA ASP A 102 9.64 2.16 8.46
C ASP A 102 8.82 0.91 8.06
N ASN A 103 7.81 1.10 7.20
CA ASN A 103 7.03 0.00 6.68
C ASN A 103 7.89 -0.96 5.83
N ALA A 104 8.76 -0.43 4.98
CA ALA A 104 9.66 -1.22 4.14
C ALA A 104 10.69 -2.00 4.95
N ASP A 105 11.28 -1.39 5.97
CA ASP A 105 12.24 -2.02 6.88
C ASP A 105 11.58 -3.18 7.66
N PHE A 106 10.39 -2.94 8.22
CA PHE A 106 9.62 -3.97 8.93
C PHE A 106 9.33 -5.19 8.04
N HIS A 107 8.90 -4.97 6.80
CA HIS A 107 8.63 -6.05 5.85
C HIS A 107 9.92 -6.71 5.34
N GLY A 108 10.97 -5.92 5.08
CA GLY A 108 12.28 -6.40 4.64
C GLY A 108 12.92 -7.37 5.64
N LYS A 109 12.89 -7.03 6.93
CA LYS A 109 13.35 -7.89 8.05
C LYS A 109 12.59 -9.22 8.15
N LYS A 110 11.40 -9.32 7.55
CA LYS A 110 10.58 -10.55 7.46
C LYS A 110 10.78 -11.31 6.15
N GLY A 111 11.77 -10.93 5.35
CA GLY A 111 12.08 -11.56 4.07
C GLY A 111 11.11 -11.20 2.95
N ILE A 112 10.38 -10.09 3.07
CA ILE A 112 9.51 -9.59 1.98
C ILE A 112 10.37 -8.95 0.89
N THR A 113 10.14 -9.34 -0.36
CA THR A 113 10.93 -8.94 -1.53
C THR A 113 10.20 -7.90 -2.36
N LYS A 114 10.93 -7.29 -3.31
CA LYS A 114 10.35 -6.38 -4.29
C LYS A 114 9.20 -7.04 -5.07
N GLU A 115 9.35 -8.34 -5.38
CA GLU A 115 8.32 -9.15 -6.03
C GLU A 115 7.03 -9.20 -5.21
N HIS A 116 7.13 -9.48 -3.90
CA HIS A 116 5.95 -9.50 -3.02
C HIS A 116 5.27 -8.13 -2.91
N PHE A 117 6.04 -7.04 -2.91
CA PHE A 117 5.47 -5.69 -2.95
C PHE A 117 4.77 -5.43 -4.28
N ASN A 118 5.34 -5.82 -5.43
CA ASN A 118 4.67 -5.65 -6.72
C ASN A 118 3.33 -6.38 -6.80
N GLN A 119 3.21 -7.58 -6.21
CA GLN A 119 1.96 -8.32 -6.15
C GLN A 119 0.83 -7.58 -5.40
N ILE A 120 1.15 -6.88 -4.30
CA ILE A 120 0.15 -6.06 -3.60
C ILE A 120 -0.08 -4.70 -4.29
N ARG A 121 0.88 -4.17 -5.04
CA ARG A 121 0.73 -2.92 -5.82
C ARG A 121 -0.47 -2.98 -6.77
N GLU A 122 -0.57 -4.05 -7.54
CA GLU A 122 -1.63 -4.24 -8.54
C GLU A 122 -3.01 -4.18 -7.88
N ILE A 123 -3.13 -4.83 -6.72
CA ILE A 123 -4.37 -4.92 -5.96
C ILE A 123 -4.74 -3.59 -5.31
N LEU A 124 -3.75 -2.85 -4.81
CA LEU A 124 -3.97 -1.50 -4.29
C LEU A 124 -4.50 -0.57 -5.37
N ILE A 125 -3.88 -0.58 -6.55
CA ILE A 125 -4.34 0.23 -7.68
C ILE A 125 -5.76 -0.18 -8.08
N GLU A 126 -6.05 -1.48 -8.18
CA GLU A 126 -7.39 -1.96 -8.52
C GLU A 126 -8.45 -1.55 -7.50
N VAL A 127 -8.20 -1.74 -6.20
CA VAL A 127 -9.20 -1.39 -5.17
C VAL A 127 -9.44 0.11 -5.15
N VAL A 128 -8.39 0.92 -5.29
CA VAL A 128 -8.51 2.37 -5.32
C VAL A 128 -9.24 2.85 -6.58
N THR A 129 -8.94 2.27 -7.74
CA THR A 129 -9.57 2.59 -9.04
C THR A 129 -10.97 2.00 -9.19
N GLY A 130 -11.32 0.97 -8.42
CA GLY A 130 -12.66 0.37 -8.40
C GLY A 130 -13.60 1.04 -7.41
N ALA A 131 -13.09 1.53 -6.27
CA ALA A 131 -13.89 2.24 -5.27
C ALA A 131 -14.28 3.66 -5.72
N CYS A 132 -13.53 4.24 -6.64
CA CYS A 132 -13.79 5.56 -7.22
C CYS A 132 -13.80 5.41 -8.74
N THR A 133 -14.79 5.95 -9.44
CA THR A 133 -14.71 6.05 -10.90
C THR A 133 -13.61 7.06 -11.26
N LEU A 134 -12.37 6.59 -11.41
CA LEU A 134 -11.23 7.41 -11.78
C LEU A 134 -11.22 7.63 -13.29
N ASP A 135 -11.06 8.88 -13.70
CA ASP A 135 -10.63 9.19 -15.05
C ASP A 135 -9.16 8.82 -15.26
N ASP A 136 -8.67 8.96 -16.49
CA ASP A 136 -7.28 8.63 -16.84
C ASP A 136 -6.28 9.44 -16.00
N GLU A 137 -6.62 10.69 -15.64
CA GLU A 137 -5.78 11.55 -14.80
C GLU A 137 -5.66 11.01 -13.37
N GLY A 138 -6.78 10.57 -12.77
CA GLY A 138 -6.80 9.93 -11.46
C GLY A 138 -5.96 8.65 -11.43
N GLN A 139 -6.04 7.81 -12.47
CA GLN A 139 -5.24 6.58 -12.56
C GLN A 139 -3.74 6.89 -12.60
N VAL A 140 -3.33 7.89 -13.41
CA VAL A 140 -1.94 8.33 -13.47
C VAL A 140 -1.47 8.90 -12.13
N ALA A 141 -2.29 9.72 -11.47
CA ALA A 141 -1.98 10.30 -10.16
C ALA A 141 -1.68 9.21 -9.11
N TRP A 142 -2.52 8.19 -9.02
CA TRP A 142 -2.32 7.07 -8.10
C TRP A 142 -1.11 6.22 -8.47
N SER A 143 -0.87 5.98 -9.77
CA SER A 143 0.34 5.28 -10.20
C SER A 143 1.62 6.05 -9.83
N ASP A 144 1.62 7.37 -9.99
CA ASP A 144 2.78 8.22 -9.66
C ASP A 144 3.05 8.26 -8.14
N LEU A 145 1.98 8.29 -7.32
CA LEU A 145 2.11 8.16 -5.87
C LEU A 145 2.71 6.79 -5.49
N MET A 146 2.22 5.72 -6.10
CA MET A 146 2.73 4.36 -5.87
C MET A 146 4.19 4.21 -6.30
N ASP A 147 4.59 4.77 -7.44
CA ASP A 147 6.00 4.80 -7.88
C ASP A 147 6.88 5.50 -6.83
N THR A 148 6.42 6.61 -6.25
CA THR A 148 7.14 7.34 -5.20
C THR A 148 7.30 6.49 -3.93
N MET A 149 6.23 5.83 -3.47
CA MET A 149 6.32 4.92 -2.31
C MET A 149 7.24 3.71 -2.60
N TYR A 150 7.18 3.16 -3.82
CA TYR A 150 7.95 1.98 -4.18
C TYR A 150 9.42 2.31 -4.43
N HIS A 151 9.73 3.54 -4.85
CA HIS A 151 11.09 4.04 -4.90
C HIS A 151 11.76 3.94 -3.52
N ILE A 152 11.12 4.51 -2.49
CA ILE A 152 11.61 4.47 -1.11
C ILE A 152 11.71 3.03 -0.62
N THR A 153 10.62 2.27 -0.77
CA THR A 153 10.56 0.86 -0.35
C THR A 153 11.70 0.05 -0.96
N PHE A 154 11.93 0.16 -2.26
CA PHE A 154 12.90 -0.67 -2.97
C PHE A 154 14.33 -0.30 -2.64
N ASN A 155 14.60 0.98 -2.34
CA ASN A 155 15.91 1.41 -1.85
C ASN A 155 16.20 0.85 -0.46
N VAL A 156 15.26 0.94 0.49
CA VAL A 156 15.40 0.33 1.82
C VAL A 156 15.63 -1.18 1.71
N LEU A 157 14.86 -1.86 0.86
CA LEU A 157 15.02 -3.29 0.61
C LEU A 157 16.34 -3.67 -0.06
N ASN A 158 16.93 -2.79 -0.87
CA ASN A 158 18.25 -3.01 -1.44
C ASN A 158 19.33 -2.90 -0.36
N GLU A 159 19.21 -1.91 0.54
CA GLU A 159 20.16 -1.67 1.62
C GLU A 159 20.20 -2.82 2.64
N LEU A 160 19.04 -3.39 2.98
CA LEU A 160 18.95 -4.55 3.86
C LEU A 160 19.56 -5.85 3.29
N ARG A 161 19.90 -5.88 2.00
CA ARG A 161 20.44 -7.05 1.29
C ARG A 161 21.89 -6.90 0.84
N LYS A 162 22.51 -5.77 1.16
CA LYS A 162 23.96 -5.58 0.99
C LYS A 162 24.70 -6.37 2.06
#